data_AF-A0A1J7GRH7-F1
#
_entry.id   AF-A0A1J7GRH7-F1
#
_cell.length_a   1.000
_cell.length_b   1.000
_cell.length_c   1.000
_cell.angle_alpha   90.00
_cell.angle_beta   90.00
_cell.angle_gamma   90.00
#
_symmetry.space_group_name_H-M   'P 1'
#
loop_
_entity.id
_entity.type
_entity.pdbx_description
1 polymer ?
#
loop_
_entity_poly.entity_id
_entity_poly.type
_entity_poly.pdbx_seq_one_letter_code
_entity_poly.pdbx_strand_id
1 'polypeptide(L)'
;MATLSDIGVAAAINILSAFIFFLAFSILRLQPFNGRVYFRKWYLKGLRTDPAREEAFVRKFVNLDWRSYLKFLNWVPETIRMPEPELIDHAGLDSVVYLRIYLLGYAVIENHFIKLKIFCPIAFLAWTILVPINWTSTGLERAKITNITSSGIDKLSISNVHSRSERFWGHMVMAYVFTFWTCYMLLKEYEKVASMRLQFLAEEKRRPDQFTVYFICHPPFL
;
A
#
# COMPACT_ATOMS: atom_id res chain seq x y z
N MET A 1 -18.76 -21.17 8.84
CA MET A 1 -18.89 -19.90 8.09
C MET A 1 -18.51 -18.79 9.06
N ALA A 2 -17.63 -17.86 8.67
CA ALA A 2 -17.10 -16.85 9.60
C ALA A 2 -18.22 -15.90 10.05
N THR A 3 -18.36 -15.70 11.35
CA THR A 3 -19.30 -14.74 11.92
C THR A 3 -18.65 -13.36 12.03
N LEU A 4 -19.47 -12.32 12.20
CA LEU A 4 -18.96 -10.96 12.44
C LEU A 4 -18.05 -10.90 13.68
N SER A 5 -18.35 -11.71 14.70
CA SER A 5 -17.50 -11.82 15.90
C SER A 5 -16.13 -12.40 15.58
N ASP A 6 -16.06 -13.42 14.71
CA ASP A 6 -14.80 -14.05 14.33
C ASP A 6 -13.89 -13.04 13.60
N ILE A 7 -14.48 -12.24 12.70
CA ILE A 7 -13.77 -11.16 12.00
C ILE A 7 -13.31 -10.09 12.98
N GLY A 8 -14.17 -9.71 13.94
CA GLY A 8 -13.84 -8.71 14.97
C GLY A 8 -12.66 -9.12 15.84
N VAL A 9 -12.65 -10.36 16.34
CA VAL A 9 -11.56 -10.91 17.15
C VAL A 9 -10.27 -10.99 16.33
N ALA A 10 -10.34 -11.49 15.09
CA ALA A 10 -9.17 -11.56 14.21
C ALA A 10 -8.60 -10.17 13.88
N ALA A 11 -9.46 -9.19 13.59
CA ALA A 11 -9.06 -7.82 13.34
C ALA A 11 -8.39 -7.19 14.58
N ALA A 12 -8.97 -7.38 15.76
CA ALA A 12 -8.41 -6.87 17.01
C ALA A 12 -7.01 -7.43 17.29
N ILE A 13 -6.81 -8.74 17.12
CA ILE A 13 -5.50 -9.39 17.33
C ILE A 13 -4.46 -8.83 16.34
N ASN A 14 -4.82 -8.71 15.06
CA ASN A 14 -3.91 -8.20 14.02
C ASN A 14 -3.56 -6.72 14.21
N ILE A 15 -4.53 -5.89 14.60
CA ILE A 15 -4.30 -4.46 14.87
C ILE A 15 -3.41 -4.30 16.11
N LEU A 16 -3.67 -5.07 17.17
CA LEU A 16 -2.88 -5.02 18.40
C LEU A 16 -1.44 -5.48 18.15
N SER A 17 -1.25 -6.58 17.41
CA SER A 17 0.10 -7.07 17.06
C SER A 17 0.84 -6.06 16.19
N ALA A 18 0.19 -5.45 15.20
CA ALA A 18 0.77 -4.37 14.40
C ALA A 18 1.20 -3.17 15.25
N PHE A 19 0.37 -2.77 16.23
CA PHE A 19 0.70 -1.69 17.15
C PHE A 19 1.94 -2.01 18.00
N ILE A 20 2.04 -3.25 18.51
CA ILE A 20 3.23 -3.73 19.24
C ILE A 20 4.47 -3.65 18.35
N PHE A 21 4.38 -4.08 17.09
CA PHE A 21 5.51 -3.98 16.15
C PHE A 21 5.90 -2.54 15.85
N PHE A 22 4.94 -1.61 15.69
CA PHE A 22 5.25 -0.20 15.48
C PHE A 22 5.92 0.44 16.70
N LEU A 23 5.49 0.06 17.90
CA LEU A 23 6.12 0.52 19.15
C LEU A 23 7.55 -0.02 19.24
N ALA A 24 7.74 -1.31 19.00
CA ALA A 24 9.06 -1.95 18.99
C ALA A 24 9.99 -1.31 17.95
N PHE A 25 9.51 -1.10 16.73
CA PHE A 25 10.24 -0.39 15.67
C PHE A 25 10.66 1.01 16.11
N SER A 26 9.75 1.77 16.71
CA SER A 26 10.04 3.14 17.14
C SER A 26 11.10 3.19 18.23
N ILE A 27 11.09 2.24 19.18
CA ILE A 27 12.12 2.12 20.23
C ILE A 27 13.46 1.69 19.63
N LEU A 28 13.46 0.65 18.80
CA LEU A 28 14.68 0.08 18.20
C LEU A 28 15.36 1.05 17.24
N ARG A 29 14.60 1.89 16.52
CA ARG A 29 15.10 2.92 15.61
C ARG A 29 15.84 4.05 16.33
N LEU A 30 15.43 4.38 17.56
CA LEU A 30 16.05 5.45 18.35
C LEU A 30 17.36 5.03 19.02
N GLN A 31 17.65 3.72 19.13
CA GLN A 31 18.89 3.23 19.71
C GLN A 31 20.08 3.50 18.76
N PRO A 32 21.14 4.19 19.21
CA PRO A 32 22.28 4.54 18.37
C PRO A 32 23.04 3.31 17.83
N PHE A 33 23.04 2.20 18.59
CA PHE A 33 23.61 0.92 18.14
C PHE A 33 22.96 0.39 16.85
N ASN A 34 21.65 0.56 16.69
CA ASN A 34 20.91 0.09 15.51
C ASN A 34 20.92 1.09 14.35
N GLY A 35 21.57 2.25 14.50
CA GLY A 35 21.58 3.30 13.49
C GLY A 35 22.09 2.83 12.12
N ARG A 36 23.06 1.92 12.10
CA ARG A 36 23.61 1.34 10.86
C ARG A 36 22.64 0.41 10.13
N VAL A 37 21.71 -0.22 10.85
CA VAL A 37 20.69 -1.12 10.26
C VAL A 37 19.59 -0.28 9.63
N TYR A 38 19.00 0.66 10.38
CA TYR A 38 17.86 1.45 9.91
C TYR A 38 18.24 2.56 8.92
N PHE A 39 19.45 3.12 9.01
CA PHE A 39 19.89 4.24 8.15
C PHE A 39 21.06 3.87 7.22
N ARG A 40 21.17 2.60 6.81
CA ARG A 40 22.29 2.10 5.98
C ARG A 40 22.57 2.95 4.73
N LYS A 41 21.53 3.36 4.00
CA LYS A 41 21.67 4.17 2.77
C LYS A 41 22.37 5.51 3.02
N TRP A 42 22.18 6.10 4.20
CA TRP A 42 22.76 7.40 4.57
C TRP A 42 24.27 7.27 4.82
N TYR A 43 24.70 6.17 5.43
CA TYR A 43 26.12 5.83 5.59
C TYR A 43 26.79 5.52 4.25
N LEU A 44 26.12 4.77 3.36
CA LEU A 44 26.65 4.48 2.02
C LEU A 44 26.81 5.74 1.16
N LYS A 45 25.92 6.72 1.31
CA LYS A 45 26.01 8.03 0.64
C LYS A 45 26.98 9.00 1.32
N GLY A 46 27.59 8.63 2.46
CA GLY A 46 28.47 9.51 3.22
C GLY A 46 27.78 10.71 3.89
N LEU A 47 26.44 10.73 3.93
CA LEU A 47 25.65 11.83 4.51
C LEU A 47 25.61 11.78 6.04
N ARG A 48 25.97 10.63 6.63
CA ARG A 48 26.02 10.43 8.08
C ARG A 48 27.34 9.76 8.44
N THR A 49 28.11 10.40 9.31
CA THR A 49 29.34 9.85 9.89
C THR A 49 29.09 9.35 11.31
N ASP A 50 29.93 8.44 11.80
CA ASP A 50 29.87 8.02 13.20
C ASP A 50 30.11 9.23 14.11
N PRO A 51 29.46 9.30 15.30
CA PRO A 51 29.70 10.37 16.25
C PRO A 51 31.19 10.45 16.59
N ALA A 52 31.73 11.66 16.55
CA ALA A 52 33.12 11.93 16.91
C ALA A 52 33.41 11.44 18.33
N ARG A 53 34.67 11.09 18.56
CA ARG A 53 35.21 10.28 19.68
C ARG A 53 34.93 10.79 21.11
N GLU A 54 34.24 11.92 21.28
CA GLU A 54 34.10 12.65 22.55
C GLU A 54 32.78 12.43 23.30
N GLU A 55 31.88 11.56 22.83
CA GLU A 55 30.66 11.24 23.57
C GLU A 55 30.84 10.11 24.60
N ALA A 56 30.27 10.29 25.80
CA ALA A 56 30.28 9.32 26.88
C ALA A 56 29.80 7.92 26.40
N PHE A 57 30.57 6.88 26.72
CA PHE A 57 30.36 5.50 26.23
C PHE A 57 28.91 5.02 26.36
N VAL A 58 28.20 5.39 27.44
CA VAL A 58 26.80 4.99 27.65
C VAL A 58 25.83 5.63 26.64
N ARG A 59 26.01 6.92 26.33
CA ARG A 59 25.18 7.63 25.33
C ARG A 59 25.39 7.12 23.91
N LYS A 60 26.57 6.52 23.65
CA LYS A 60 26.89 5.85 22.38
C LYS A 60 26.05 4.58 22.14
N PHE A 61 25.57 3.92 23.19
CA PHE A 61 24.81 2.67 23.06
C PHE A 61 23.31 2.82 23.32
N VAL A 62 22.91 3.69 24.25
CA VAL A 62 21.51 3.83 24.67
C VAL A 62 21.07 5.29 24.65
N ASN A 63 19.94 5.54 23.98
CA ASN A 63 19.26 6.83 24.05
C ASN A 63 18.21 6.82 25.18
N LEU A 64 18.40 7.63 26.22
CA LEU A 64 17.54 7.69 27.41
C LEU A 64 16.52 8.85 27.39
N ASP A 65 16.39 9.58 26.28
CA ASP A 65 15.49 10.73 26.21
C ASP A 65 14.02 10.32 26.12
N TRP A 66 13.32 10.28 27.26
CA TRP A 66 11.89 9.93 27.35
C TRP A 66 10.99 10.78 26.43
N ARG A 67 11.34 12.06 26.20
CA ARG A 67 10.64 12.96 25.27
C ARG A 67 10.68 12.49 23.82
N SER A 68 11.73 11.79 23.42
CA SER A 68 11.89 11.22 22.08
C SER A 68 10.95 10.03 21.87
N TYR A 69 10.68 9.25 22.92
CA TYR A 69 9.75 8.12 22.90
C TYR A 69 8.28 8.56 22.86
N LEU A 70 7.94 9.71 23.45
CA LEU A 70 6.60 10.28 23.31
C LEU A 70 6.28 10.71 21.87
N LYS A 71 7.30 10.99 21.06
CA LYS A 71 7.19 11.41 19.65
C LYS A 71 7.35 10.23 18.68
N PHE A 72 6.96 9.01 19.08
CA PHE A 72 7.23 7.79 18.32
C PHE A 72 6.60 7.76 16.91
N LEU A 73 5.47 8.44 16.68
CA LEU A 73 4.83 8.50 15.36
C LEU A 73 5.36 9.61 14.44
N ASN A 74 6.31 10.44 14.89
CA ASN A 74 6.80 11.55 14.07
C ASN A 74 7.48 11.10 12.78
N TRP A 75 7.89 9.84 12.65
CA TRP A 75 8.47 9.34 11.40
C TRP A 75 7.46 9.26 10.27
N VAL A 76 6.17 9.04 10.56
CA VAL A 76 5.12 8.91 9.56
C VAL A 76 4.97 10.19 8.73
N PRO A 77 4.74 11.38 9.31
CA PRO A 77 4.64 12.60 8.54
C PRO A 77 5.95 12.95 7.82
N GLU A 78 7.11 12.68 8.43
CA GLU A 78 8.40 12.95 7.76
C GLU A 78 8.62 12.06 6.54
N THR A 79 8.15 10.81 6.53
CA THR A 79 8.23 9.94 5.35
C THR A 79 7.32 10.39 4.21
N ILE A 80 6.26 11.14 4.51
CA ILE A 80 5.28 11.60 3.51
C ILE A 80 5.71 12.94 2.88
N ARG A 81 6.49 13.76 3.60
CA ARG A 81 6.90 15.10 3.14
C ARG A 81 7.94 15.08 2.01
N MET A 82 8.58 13.96 1.73
CA MET A 82 9.62 13.88 0.70
C MET A 82 9.00 13.96 -0.71
N PRO A 83 9.36 14.97 -1.53
CA PRO A 83 8.78 15.13 -2.86
C PRO A 83 9.26 14.01 -3.79
N GLU A 84 8.41 13.64 -4.76
CA GLU A 84 8.67 12.57 -5.72
C GLU A 84 10.02 12.68 -6.46
N PRO A 85 10.46 13.85 -7.00
CA PRO A 85 11.75 13.94 -7.69
C PRO A 85 12.95 13.65 -6.77
N GLU A 86 12.93 14.11 -5.52
CA GLU A 86 13.97 13.77 -4.54
C GLU A 86 13.94 12.28 -4.20
N LEU A 87 12.75 11.67 -4.18
CA LEU A 87 12.61 10.24 -3.93
C LEU A 87 13.17 9.41 -5.10
N ILE A 88 13.02 9.87 -6.34
CA ILE A 88 13.59 9.23 -7.54
C ILE A 88 15.12 9.28 -7.48
N ASP A 89 15.71 10.45 -7.19
CA ASP A 89 17.17 10.57 -7.05
C ASP A 89 17.70 9.77 -5.85
N HIS A 90 16.94 9.72 -4.75
CA HIS A 90 17.39 9.05 -3.55
C HIS A 90 17.27 7.51 -3.61
N ALA A 91 16.14 6.99 -4.11
CA ALA A 91 15.78 5.57 -4.07
C ALA A 91 15.81 4.87 -5.44
N GLY A 92 15.80 5.62 -6.54
CA GLY A 92 15.68 5.13 -7.91
C GLY A 92 14.24 5.08 -8.42
N LEU A 93 14.08 5.13 -9.74
CA LEU A 93 12.76 5.14 -10.40
C LEU A 93 11.92 3.90 -10.05
N ASP A 94 12.52 2.70 -10.06
CA ASP A 94 11.81 1.44 -9.81
C ASP A 94 11.16 1.39 -8.41
N SER A 95 11.89 1.87 -7.39
CA SER A 95 11.36 1.98 -6.03
C SER A 95 10.20 2.97 -5.95
N VAL A 96 10.25 4.07 -6.71
CA VAL A 96 9.16 5.06 -6.75
C VAL A 96 7.95 4.53 -7.49
N VAL A 97 8.13 3.83 -8.61
CA VAL A 97 7.04 3.16 -9.32
C VAL A 97 6.40 2.10 -8.44
N TYR A 98 7.21 1.30 -7.72
CA TYR A 98 6.72 0.38 -6.70
C TYR A 98 5.95 1.12 -5.60
N LEU A 99 6.47 2.22 -5.06
CA LEU A 99 5.76 3.00 -4.06
C LEU A 99 4.48 3.63 -4.60
N ARG A 100 4.37 4.01 -5.88
CA ARG A 100 3.09 4.41 -6.50
C ARG A 100 2.08 3.28 -6.55
N ILE A 101 2.56 2.04 -6.61
CA ILE A 101 1.75 0.83 -6.42
C ILE A 101 1.32 0.66 -4.93
N TYR A 102 1.84 1.39 -3.95
CA TYR A 102 1.41 1.24 -2.55
C TYR A 102 0.97 2.53 -1.84
N LEU A 103 1.28 3.71 -2.37
CA LEU A 103 1.05 5.00 -1.71
C LEU A 103 -0.44 5.31 -1.68
N LEU A 104 -0.98 4.88 -0.56
CA LEU A 104 -2.34 4.86 -0.06
C LEU A 104 -2.23 5.25 1.44
N GLY A 105 -2.23 6.55 1.76
CA GLY A 105 -2.30 7.03 3.15
C GLY A 105 -1.92 8.49 3.38
N TYR A 106 -2.92 9.38 3.39
CA TYR A 106 -2.96 10.60 4.23
C TYR A 106 -2.41 11.96 3.74
N ALA A 107 -1.87 12.14 2.53
CA ALA A 107 -1.61 13.50 2.02
C ALA A 107 -2.87 14.07 1.33
N VAL A 108 -3.71 14.77 2.12
CA VAL A 108 -4.95 15.43 1.71
C VAL A 108 -4.73 16.74 0.93
N ILE A 109 -3.50 17.08 0.52
CA ILE A 109 -3.24 18.37 -0.11
C ILE A 109 -2.41 18.15 -1.38
N GLU A 110 -3.04 18.45 -2.52
CA GLU A 110 -2.55 18.45 -3.92
C GLU A 110 -2.52 17.11 -4.70
N ASN A 111 -3.66 16.82 -5.34
CA ASN A 111 -3.85 16.28 -6.70
C ASN A 111 -3.14 15.01 -7.24
N HIS A 112 -2.27 14.29 -6.53
CA HIS A 112 -1.58 13.12 -7.11
C HIS A 112 -1.57 11.88 -6.21
N PHE A 113 -2.65 11.11 -6.23
CA PHE A 113 -2.76 9.85 -5.47
C PHE A 113 -3.59 8.81 -6.25
N ILE A 114 -3.00 7.67 -6.60
CA ILE A 114 -3.52 6.79 -7.66
C ILE A 114 -4.38 5.64 -7.10
N LYS A 115 -4.06 5.11 -5.92
CA LYS A 115 -4.72 3.88 -5.45
C LYS A 115 -5.92 4.08 -4.55
N LEU A 116 -5.91 5.12 -3.71
CA LEU A 116 -7.12 5.54 -3.01
C LEU A 116 -8.18 6.04 -4.00
N LYS A 117 -7.78 6.66 -5.11
CA LYS A 117 -8.70 7.09 -6.17
C LYS A 117 -9.39 5.92 -6.89
N ILE A 118 -8.78 4.74 -6.97
CA ILE A 118 -9.47 3.58 -7.56
C ILE A 118 -10.44 3.00 -6.55
N PHE A 119 -9.96 2.67 -5.34
CA PHE A 119 -10.77 1.92 -4.38
C PHE A 119 -11.80 2.77 -3.63
N CYS A 120 -11.53 4.04 -3.34
CA CYS A 120 -12.46 4.91 -2.58
C CYS A 120 -13.80 5.14 -3.30
N PRO A 121 -13.87 5.56 -4.58
CA PRO A 121 -15.14 5.72 -5.26
C PRO A 121 -15.84 4.37 -5.49
N ILE A 122 -15.10 3.30 -5.74
CA ILE A 122 -15.66 1.94 -5.84
C ILE A 122 -16.30 1.54 -4.50
N ALA A 123 -15.60 1.71 -3.39
CA ALA A 123 -16.09 1.39 -2.05
C ALA A 123 -17.29 2.26 -1.66
N PHE A 124 -17.26 3.55 -1.97
CA PHE A 124 -18.37 4.47 -1.74
C PHE A 124 -19.59 4.07 -2.57
N LEU A 125 -19.45 3.84 -3.87
CA LEU A 125 -20.54 3.40 -4.74
C LEU A 125 -21.09 2.03 -4.32
N ALA A 126 -20.21 1.08 -3.98
CA ALA A 126 -20.63 -0.23 -3.48
C ALA A 126 -21.41 -0.09 -2.17
N TRP A 127 -20.97 0.77 -1.25
CA TRP A 127 -21.67 1.02 -0.01
C TRP A 127 -23.00 1.74 -0.20
N THR A 128 -23.08 2.73 -1.08
CA THR A 128 -24.32 3.50 -1.32
C THR A 128 -25.35 2.72 -2.13
N ILE A 129 -24.93 1.87 -3.08
CA ILE A 129 -25.83 1.20 -4.03
C ILE A 129 -25.99 -0.29 -3.70
N LEU A 130 -24.89 -1.04 -3.60
CA LEU A 130 -24.97 -2.50 -3.46
C LEU A 130 -25.44 -2.93 -2.07
N VAL A 131 -25.04 -2.22 -1.01
CA VAL A 131 -25.46 -2.57 0.37
C VAL A 131 -26.98 -2.44 0.54
N PRO A 132 -27.66 -1.34 0.16
CA PRO A 132 -29.12 -1.29 0.23
C PRO A 132 -29.83 -2.30 -0.67
N ILE A 133 -29.33 -2.54 -1.89
CA ILE A 133 -29.90 -3.52 -2.83
C ILE A 133 -29.86 -4.93 -2.21
N ASN A 134 -28.75 -5.29 -1.58
CA ASN A 134 -28.58 -6.61 -0.97
C ASN A 134 -29.34 -6.71 0.35
N TRP A 135 -29.38 -5.67 1.18
CA TRP A 135 -30.08 -5.69 2.47
C TRP A 135 -31.59 -5.81 2.34
N THR A 136 -32.18 -5.19 1.31
CA THR A 136 -33.63 -5.23 1.06
C THR A 136 -34.13 -6.54 0.43
N SER A 137 -33.23 -7.49 0.15
CA SER A 137 -33.60 -8.80 -0.41
C SER A 137 -33.90 -9.81 0.70
N THR A 138 -34.91 -10.67 0.47
CA THR A 138 -35.32 -11.75 1.39
C THR A 138 -34.88 -13.15 0.91
N GLY A 139 -33.96 -13.22 -0.07
CA GLY A 139 -33.54 -14.47 -0.69
C GLY A 139 -32.93 -15.47 0.30
N LEU A 140 -32.12 -14.97 1.23
CA LEU A 140 -31.44 -15.79 2.23
C LEU A 140 -32.37 -16.29 3.34
N GLU A 141 -33.43 -15.54 3.67
CA GLU A 141 -34.45 -15.97 4.63
C GLU A 141 -35.25 -17.17 4.10
N ARG A 142 -35.52 -17.19 2.79
CA ARG A 142 -36.12 -18.36 2.12
C ARG A 142 -35.15 -19.54 2.04
N ALA A 143 -33.86 -19.29 1.82
CA ALA A 143 -32.83 -20.33 1.78
C ALA A 143 -32.55 -20.98 3.15
N LYS A 144 -32.82 -20.25 4.25
CA LYS A 144 -32.75 -20.78 5.61
C LYS A 144 -33.84 -21.83 5.88
N ILE A 145 -35.00 -21.73 5.20
CA ILE A 145 -36.07 -22.74 5.23
C ILE A 145 -35.59 -24.06 4.59
N THR A 146 -34.63 -23.99 3.66
CA THR A 146 -34.02 -25.15 2.98
C THR A 146 -32.72 -25.63 3.63
N ASN A 147 -32.51 -25.38 4.92
CA ASN A 147 -31.33 -25.84 5.71
C ASN A 147 -29.96 -25.32 5.24
N ILE A 148 -29.89 -24.14 4.60
CA ILE A 148 -28.60 -23.51 4.27
C ILE A 148 -28.14 -22.69 5.49
N THR A 149 -26.95 -23.01 6.03
CA THR A 149 -26.32 -22.27 7.12
C THR A 149 -25.83 -20.92 6.60
N SER A 150 -26.54 -19.85 6.94
CA SER A 150 -26.25 -18.49 6.48
C SER A 150 -25.84 -17.57 7.64
N SER A 151 -24.73 -16.84 7.51
CA SER A 151 -24.29 -15.85 8.49
C SER A 151 -24.88 -14.45 8.22
N GLY A 152 -24.75 -13.54 9.17
CA GLY A 152 -25.22 -12.14 9.00
C GLY A 152 -24.51 -11.37 7.89
N ILE A 153 -23.29 -11.77 7.51
CA ILE A 153 -22.48 -11.13 6.47
C ILE A 153 -22.96 -11.54 5.08
N ASP A 154 -23.48 -12.76 4.94
CA ASP A 154 -23.99 -13.25 3.66
C ASP A 154 -25.23 -12.49 3.19
N LYS A 155 -25.93 -11.80 4.11
CA LYS A 155 -27.04 -10.88 3.77
C LYS A 155 -26.58 -9.70 2.91
N LEU A 156 -25.31 -9.30 3.02
CA LEU A 156 -24.72 -8.18 2.26
C LEU A 156 -24.14 -8.61 0.91
N SER A 157 -24.11 -9.91 0.64
CA SER A 157 -23.53 -10.48 -0.58
C SER A 157 -24.61 -10.79 -1.62
N ILE A 158 -24.16 -11.08 -2.85
CA ILE A 158 -25.02 -11.51 -3.96
C ILE A 158 -25.78 -12.80 -3.66
N SER A 159 -25.33 -13.59 -2.67
CA SER A 159 -26.01 -14.79 -2.19
C SER A 159 -27.40 -14.50 -1.58
N ASN A 160 -27.67 -13.26 -1.18
CA ASN A 160 -29.02 -12.86 -0.73
C ASN A 160 -29.97 -12.51 -1.89
N VAL A 161 -29.48 -12.37 -3.13
CA VAL A 161 -30.31 -12.01 -4.29
C VAL A 161 -30.94 -13.27 -4.90
N HIS A 162 -32.25 -13.23 -5.15
CA HIS A 162 -32.97 -14.36 -5.74
C HIS A 162 -32.66 -14.53 -7.24
N SER A 163 -32.62 -15.80 -7.70
CA SER A 163 -32.49 -16.13 -9.13
C SER A 163 -33.63 -15.51 -9.94
N ARG A 164 -33.32 -14.89 -11.09
CA ARG A 164 -34.28 -14.17 -11.95
C ARG A 164 -34.88 -12.89 -11.32
N SER A 165 -34.19 -12.26 -10.36
CA SER A 165 -34.62 -10.96 -9.81
C SER A 165 -34.03 -9.78 -10.59
N GLU A 166 -34.84 -8.73 -10.80
CA GLU A 166 -34.41 -7.45 -11.37
C GLU A 166 -33.24 -6.79 -10.59
N ARG A 167 -33.04 -7.16 -9.32
CA ARG A 167 -31.92 -6.66 -8.49
C ARG A 167 -30.54 -7.09 -9.02
N PHE A 168 -30.46 -8.17 -9.78
CA PHE A 168 -29.20 -8.64 -10.38
C PHE A 168 -28.69 -7.68 -11.46
N TRP A 169 -29.58 -6.95 -12.15
CA TRP A 169 -29.19 -5.92 -13.10
C TRP A 169 -28.34 -4.82 -12.44
N GLY A 170 -28.62 -4.47 -11.19
CA GLY A 170 -27.81 -3.54 -10.42
C GLY A 170 -26.36 -4.01 -10.28
N HIS A 171 -26.14 -5.29 -9.95
CA HIS A 171 -24.80 -5.88 -9.87
C HIS A 171 -24.09 -5.88 -11.23
N MET A 172 -24.82 -6.22 -12.30
CA MET A 172 -24.26 -6.23 -13.66
C MET A 172 -23.83 -4.84 -14.11
N VAL A 173 -24.66 -3.81 -13.94
CA VAL A 173 -24.34 -2.42 -14.28
C VAL A 173 -23.16 -1.93 -13.44
N MET A 174 -23.16 -2.19 -12.13
CA MET A 174 -22.06 -1.80 -11.25
C MET A 174 -20.74 -2.46 -11.63
N ALA A 175 -20.76 -3.72 -12.07
CA ALA A 175 -19.56 -4.40 -12.58
C ALA A 175 -18.97 -3.66 -13.80
N TYR A 176 -19.79 -3.29 -14.79
CA TYR A 176 -19.32 -2.50 -15.93
C TYR A 176 -18.75 -1.14 -15.52
N VAL A 177 -19.40 -0.44 -14.60
CA VAL A 177 -18.91 0.85 -14.07
C VAL A 177 -17.56 0.67 -13.37
N PHE A 178 -17.39 -0.35 -12.54
CA PHE A 178 -16.14 -0.64 -11.85
C PHE A 178 -15.02 -1.02 -12.80
N THR A 179 -15.31 -1.86 -13.80
CA THR A 179 -14.34 -2.24 -14.83
C THR A 179 -13.90 -1.03 -15.64
N PHE A 180 -14.84 -0.23 -16.14
CA PHE A 180 -14.54 0.97 -16.91
C PHE A 180 -13.69 1.96 -16.11
N TRP A 181 -14.09 2.26 -14.86
CA TRP A 181 -13.33 3.15 -13.98
C TRP A 181 -11.91 2.66 -13.72
N THR A 182 -11.76 1.36 -13.44
CA THR A 182 -10.46 0.74 -13.17
C THR A 182 -9.57 0.80 -14.41
N CYS A 183 -10.08 0.44 -15.60
CA CYS A 183 -9.34 0.53 -16.85
C CYS A 183 -8.92 1.98 -17.16
N TYR A 184 -9.81 2.96 -16.97
CA TYR A 184 -9.50 4.37 -17.16
C TYR A 184 -8.37 4.85 -16.24
N MET A 185 -8.45 4.51 -14.95
CA MET A 185 -7.41 4.87 -13.98
C MET A 185 -6.07 4.19 -14.26
N LEU A 186 -6.10 2.90 -14.65
CA LEU A 186 -4.89 2.18 -15.07
C LEU A 186 -4.25 2.81 -16.30
N LEU A 187 -5.04 3.23 -17.29
CA LEU A 187 -4.52 3.91 -18.48
C LEU A 187 -3.81 5.21 -18.12
N LYS A 188 -4.42 6.02 -17.25
CA LYS A 188 -3.83 7.28 -16.79
C LYS A 188 -2.54 7.09 -16.00
N GLU A 189 -2.49 6.07 -15.15
CA GLU A 189 -1.27 5.75 -14.44
C GLU A 189 -0.18 5.22 -15.36
N TYR A 190 -0.55 4.38 -16.32
CA TYR A 190 0.39 3.86 -17.31
C TYR A 190 1.03 4.98 -18.13
N GLU A 191 0.22 5.95 -18.59
CA GLU A 191 0.68 7.16 -19.28
C GLU A 191 1.69 7.94 -18.41
N LYS A 192 1.39 8.13 -17.12
CA LYS A 192 2.28 8.82 -16.19
C LYS A 192 3.59 8.06 -15.96
N VAL A 193 3.53 6.76 -15.70
CA VAL A 193 4.72 5.90 -15.49
C VAL A 193 5.58 5.85 -16.75
N ALA A 194 4.98 5.75 -17.94
CA ALA A 194 5.70 5.81 -19.20
C ALA A 194 6.44 7.14 -19.37
N SER A 195 5.79 8.27 -19.08
CA SER A 195 6.43 9.59 -19.16
C SER A 195 7.61 9.74 -18.20
N MET A 196 7.47 9.30 -16.93
CA MET A 196 8.55 9.33 -15.95
C MET A 196 9.72 8.44 -16.37
N ARG A 197 9.42 7.26 -16.92
CA ARG A 197 10.47 6.35 -17.43
C ARG A 197 11.24 6.97 -18.59
N LEU A 198 10.56 7.61 -19.53
CA LEU A 198 11.21 8.27 -20.66
C LEU A 198 12.10 9.44 -20.19
N GLN A 199 11.61 10.27 -19.27
CA GLN A 199 12.40 11.35 -18.66
C GLN A 199 13.64 10.80 -17.95
N PHE A 200 13.46 9.78 -17.12
CA PHE A 200 14.56 9.15 -16.40
C PHE A 200 15.62 8.55 -17.34
N LEU A 201 15.19 7.87 -18.42
CA LEU A 201 16.11 7.32 -19.43
C LEU A 201 16.89 8.42 -20.18
N ALA A 202 16.30 9.59 -20.38
CA ALA A 202 16.96 10.72 -21.02
C ALA A 202 18.00 11.40 -20.12
N GLU A 203 17.77 11.39 -18.80
CA GLU A 203 18.65 12.01 -17.79
C GLU A 203 19.73 11.06 -17.23
N GLU A 204 19.59 9.75 -17.50
CA GLU A 204 20.46 8.73 -16.94
C GLU A 204 21.92 8.86 -17.41
N LYS A 205 22.86 8.66 -16.48
CA LYS A 205 24.30 8.72 -16.80
C LYS A 205 24.71 7.51 -17.64
N ARG A 206 25.78 7.67 -18.43
CA ARG A 206 26.35 6.56 -19.22
C ARG A 206 26.70 5.40 -18.31
N ARG A 207 26.08 4.25 -18.57
CA ARG A 207 26.32 2.99 -17.88
C ARG A 207 26.64 1.90 -18.92
N PRO A 208 27.41 0.85 -18.56
CA PRO A 208 27.82 -0.17 -19.51
C PRO A 208 26.65 -1.00 -20.07
N ASP A 209 25.52 -1.08 -19.35
CA ASP A 209 24.28 -1.72 -19.80
C ASP A 209 23.69 -1.09 -21.07
N GLN A 210 23.89 0.22 -21.28
CA GLN A 210 23.41 0.93 -22.47
C GLN A 210 24.15 0.54 -23.76
N PHE A 211 25.38 0.02 -23.64
CA PHE A 211 26.26 -0.30 -24.77
C PHE A 211 26.55 -1.81 -24.92
N THR A 212 26.07 -2.63 -23.98
CA THR A 212 26.33 -4.07 -23.95
C THR A 212 25.09 -4.83 -24.39
N VAL A 213 25.21 -5.62 -25.45
CA VAL A 213 24.14 -6.52 -25.91
C VAL A 213 24.48 -7.94 -25.50
N TYR A 214 23.55 -8.61 -24.84
CA TYR A 214 23.70 -10.01 -24.45
C TYR A 214 23.20 -10.92 -25.60
N PHE A 215 24.09 -11.75 -26.14
CA PHE A 215 23.78 -12.65 -27.26
C PHE A 215 23.72 -14.11 -26.78
N ILE A 216 22.56 -14.74 -26.93
CA ILE A 216 22.30 -16.13 -26.52
C ILE A 216 21.92 -16.93 -27.77
N CYS A 217 22.91 -17.35 -28.56
CA CYS A 217 22.84 -18.45 -29.55
C CYS A 217 24.01 -18.30 -30.53
N HIS A 218 25.18 -18.83 -30.17
CA HIS A 218 26.26 -18.97 -31.13
C HIS A 218 25.95 -20.18 -32.04
N PRO A 219 25.93 -20.03 -33.38
CA PRO A 219 25.78 -21.19 -34.26
C PRO A 219 26.95 -22.16 -34.06
N PRO A 220 26.73 -23.48 -34.11
CA PRO A 220 27.82 -24.45 -34.04
C PRO A 220 28.71 -24.25 -35.27
N PHE A 221 30.02 -24.12 -35.03
CA PHE A 221 31.01 -24.15 -36.11
C PHE A 221 31.00 -25.56 -36.72
N LEU A 222 30.71 -25.64 -38.03
CA LEU A 222 30.78 -26.87 -38.85
C LEU A 222 32.22 -27.37 -38.99
#